data_AF-A0A7X0M720-F1
#
_entry.id   AF-A0A7X0M720-F1
#
_cell.length_a   1.000
_cell.length_b   1.000
_cell.length_c   1.000
_cell.angle_alpha   90.00
_cell.angle_beta   90.00
_cell.angle_gamma   90.00
#
_symmetry.space_group_name_H-M   'P 1'
#
loop_
_entity.id
_entity.type
_entity.pdbx_description
1 polymer ?
#
loop_
_entity_poly.entity_id
_entity_poly.type
_entity_poly.pdbx_seq_one_letter_code
_entity_poly.pdbx_strand_id
1 'polypeptide(L)'
;MSACCPACGTTVLAGEAFCEQCGQDLAAAGHSGSCTACGSAAVGSDGYCENCGMLQPTGRDHAETEVETSAGVTDRGLRHSKNEDAMALVTAGPGTVIGVVCDGVSTSSRPEEASQAAADMAALTLAKRIAEGEDAATATREAVAMAARAVAAAARPGEDAPACTYVSAVAAGRHVTVAWVGDSRAYWLGAHPALLTEDDAAPGTHMLTAWLGADAGEVVPHVREFTTDGPGLVLLCSDGLWNYYPEPEALAAAALDDTPVAAARRLVRMANDAGGQDNITVVLIPFGQGDAGDATVAFPKERSG
;
A
#
# COMPACT_ATOMS: atom_id res chain seq x y z
N MET A 1 -0.34 -12.92 35.56
CA MET A 1 0.13 -14.18 34.95
C MET A 1 1.04 -13.78 33.80
N SER A 2 2.30 -14.19 33.81
CA SER A 2 3.20 -13.91 32.68
C SER A 2 2.81 -14.82 31.52
N ALA A 3 2.59 -14.22 30.34
CA ALA A 3 2.38 -14.96 29.10
C ALA A 3 3.73 -15.17 28.42
N CYS A 4 3.82 -16.18 27.55
CA CYS A 4 4.97 -16.35 26.68
C CYS A 4 4.55 -16.05 25.24
N CYS A 5 5.42 -15.39 24.49
CA CYS A 5 5.25 -15.20 23.06
C CYS A 5 5.06 -16.57 22.37
N PRO A 6 3.99 -16.76 21.59
CA PRO A 6 3.71 -18.05 20.95
C PRO A 6 4.71 -18.42 19.85
N ALA A 7 5.43 -17.44 19.30
CA ALA A 7 6.38 -17.63 18.21
C ALA A 7 7.79 -17.99 18.69
N CYS A 8 8.31 -17.30 19.72
CA CYS A 8 9.70 -17.47 20.17
C CYS A 8 9.86 -17.95 21.62
N GLY A 9 8.76 -18.09 22.37
CA GLY A 9 8.77 -18.61 23.75
C GLY A 9 9.25 -17.62 24.82
N THR A 10 9.69 -16.42 24.44
CA THR A 10 10.10 -15.36 25.38
C THR A 10 8.95 -14.94 26.28
N THR A 11 9.22 -14.73 27.57
CA THR A 11 8.23 -14.20 28.52
C THR A 11 7.90 -12.76 28.16
N VAL A 12 6.62 -12.46 27.95
CA VAL A 12 6.11 -11.14 27.63
C VAL A 12 5.43 -10.52 28.85
N LEU A 13 5.58 -9.21 29.02
CA LEU A 13 4.90 -8.49 30.10
C LEU A 13 3.40 -8.37 29.78
N ALA A 14 2.58 -8.38 30.83
CA ALA A 14 1.14 -8.28 30.66
C ALA A 14 0.77 -6.91 30.09
N GLY A 15 0.18 -6.88 28.89
CA GLY A 15 -0.25 -5.66 28.19
C GLY A 15 0.60 -5.28 26.98
N GLU A 16 1.65 -6.02 26.65
CA GLU A 16 2.41 -5.77 25.42
C GLU A 16 1.64 -6.24 24.18
N ALA A 17 1.48 -5.32 23.22
CA ALA A 17 0.83 -5.59 21.93
C ALA A 17 1.76 -6.36 20.98
N PHE A 18 3.08 -6.24 21.15
CA PHE A 18 4.07 -6.90 20.32
C PHE A 18 5.18 -7.50 21.18
N CYS A 19 5.70 -8.64 20.77
CA CYS A 19 6.86 -9.24 21.43
C CYS A 19 8.12 -8.41 21.16
N GLU A 20 8.74 -7.84 22.20
CA GLU A 20 9.96 -7.03 22.06
C GLU A 20 11.14 -7.78 21.43
N GLN A 21 11.15 -9.12 21.51
CA GLN A 21 12.25 -9.94 20.99
C GLN A 21 12.11 -10.27 19.51
N CYS A 22 10.88 -10.42 18.99
CA CYS A 22 10.67 -10.94 17.62
C CYS A 22 9.62 -10.19 16.81
N GLY A 23 8.99 -9.15 17.37
CA GLY A 23 7.99 -8.32 16.69
C GLY A 23 6.62 -8.99 16.47
N GLN A 24 6.40 -10.21 17.01
CA GLN A 24 5.13 -10.91 16.85
C GLN A 24 3.99 -10.14 17.52
N ASP A 25 2.91 -9.89 16.78
CA ASP A 25 1.66 -9.35 17.32
C ASP A 25 1.02 -10.33 18.32
N LEU A 26 0.79 -9.84 19.55
CA LEU A 26 0.21 -10.56 20.69
C LEU A 26 -1.28 -10.23 20.88
N ALA A 27 -1.82 -9.23 20.15
CA ALA A 27 -3.17 -8.70 20.24
C ALA A 27 -4.21 -9.46 19.41
N ALA A 28 -3.80 -10.46 18.62
CA ALA A 28 -4.71 -11.33 17.85
C ALA A 28 -5.69 -12.18 18.71
N ALA A 29 -5.67 -12.03 20.04
CA ALA A 29 -6.63 -12.63 20.96
C ALA A 29 -7.59 -11.58 21.57
N GLY A 30 -8.56 -11.09 20.78
CA GLY A 30 -9.87 -10.64 21.28
C GLY A 30 -10.14 -9.13 21.33
N HIS A 31 -10.81 -8.59 20.30
CA HIS A 31 -11.53 -7.32 20.42
C HIS A 31 -12.77 -7.49 21.31
N SER A 32 -12.63 -7.13 22.59
CA SER A 32 -13.76 -6.71 23.41
C SER A 32 -14.00 -5.22 23.13
N GLY A 33 -15.24 -4.79 22.93
CA GLY A 33 -15.61 -3.39 22.63
C GLY A 33 -15.37 -2.42 23.79
N SER A 34 -14.15 -2.39 24.31
CA SER A 34 -13.69 -1.57 25.43
C SER A 34 -12.41 -0.84 25.04
N CYS A 35 -12.25 0.35 25.62
CA CYS A 35 -11.16 1.25 25.34
C CYS A 35 -9.83 0.63 25.77
N THR A 36 -8.85 0.55 24.88
CA THR A 36 -7.52 -0.03 25.15
C THR A 36 -6.71 0.81 26.13
N ALA A 37 -7.01 2.11 26.24
CA ALA A 37 -6.32 3.03 27.14
C ALA A 37 -6.89 3.07 28.57
N CYS A 38 -8.22 3.04 28.73
CA CYS A 38 -8.86 3.19 30.05
C CYS A 38 -9.83 2.07 30.44
N GLY A 39 -10.02 1.06 29.59
CA GLY A 39 -10.91 -0.07 29.83
C GLY A 39 -12.41 0.26 29.73
N SER A 40 -12.78 1.51 29.42
CA SER A 40 -14.19 1.92 29.31
C SER A 40 -14.88 1.28 28.10
N ALA A 41 -16.08 0.72 28.29
CA ALA A 41 -16.91 0.26 27.17
C ALA A 41 -17.55 1.39 26.35
N ALA A 42 -17.40 2.65 26.77
CA ALA A 42 -17.93 3.82 26.08
C ALA A 42 -16.95 4.28 24.99
N VAL A 43 -16.97 3.57 23.86
CA VAL A 43 -16.29 3.96 22.62
C VAL A 43 -17.36 4.41 21.64
N GLY A 44 -17.28 5.67 21.22
CA GLY A 44 -18.21 6.28 20.26
C GLY A 44 -18.06 5.65 18.87
N SER A 45 -19.07 5.88 18.00
CA SER A 45 -19.03 5.42 16.60
C SER A 45 -17.95 6.12 15.77
N ASP A 46 -17.41 7.23 16.26
CA ASP A 46 -16.26 7.94 15.70
C ASP A 46 -14.91 7.31 16.11
N GLY A 47 -14.95 6.24 16.91
CA GLY A 47 -13.77 5.51 17.39
C GLY A 47 -13.13 6.14 18.62
N TYR A 48 -13.61 7.28 19.13
CA TYR A 48 -13.04 7.91 20.32
C TYR A 48 -13.68 7.34 21.59
N CYS A 49 -12.88 7.15 22.63
CA CYS A 49 -13.41 6.80 23.93
C CYS A 49 -14.09 8.02 24.55
N GLU A 50 -15.39 7.94 24.84
CA GLU A 50 -16.17 9.02 25.45
C GLU A 50 -15.71 9.35 26.88
N ASN A 51 -14.97 8.43 27.52
CA ASN A 51 -14.45 8.61 28.88
C ASN A 51 -13.08 9.29 28.91
N CYS A 52 -12.10 8.82 28.13
CA CYS A 52 -10.73 9.36 28.17
C CYS A 52 -10.34 10.18 26.94
N GLY A 53 -11.19 10.27 25.92
CA GLY A 53 -10.93 11.00 24.68
C GLY A 53 -9.91 10.35 23.75
N MET A 54 -9.40 9.15 24.09
CA MET A 54 -8.41 8.47 23.24
C MET A 54 -9.09 7.81 22.04
N LEU A 55 -8.54 7.98 20.84
CA LEU A 55 -8.93 7.21 19.67
C LEU A 55 -8.58 5.74 19.89
N GLN A 56 -9.50 4.84 19.57
CA GLN A 56 -9.31 3.41 19.72
C GLN A 56 -8.64 2.80 18.49
N PRO A 57 -7.72 1.83 18.68
CA PRO A 57 -7.10 1.13 17.57
C PRO A 57 -8.16 0.53 16.66
N THR A 58 -8.09 0.88 15.37
CA THR A 58 -9.04 0.42 14.35
C THR A 58 -8.61 -0.89 13.70
N GLY A 59 -7.43 -1.40 14.05
CA GLY A 59 -6.75 -2.48 13.33
C GLY A 59 -6.14 -2.04 11.99
N ARG A 60 -6.29 -0.77 11.60
CA ARG A 60 -5.68 -0.18 10.38
C ARG A 60 -4.41 0.61 10.65
N ASP A 61 -4.15 0.97 11.91
CA ASP A 61 -2.96 1.74 12.30
C ASP A 61 -1.65 1.04 11.94
N HIS A 62 -1.65 -0.29 11.93
CA HIS A 62 -0.58 -1.10 11.40
C HIS A 62 -1.20 -2.40 10.89
N ALA A 63 -0.95 -2.75 9.63
CA ALA A 63 -1.42 -4.00 9.07
C ALA A 63 -0.41 -4.60 8.10
N GLU A 64 -0.34 -5.92 8.09
CA GLU A 64 0.52 -6.70 7.22
C GLU A 64 -0.29 -7.74 6.47
N THR A 65 0.03 -7.93 5.19
CA THR A 65 -0.64 -8.91 4.31
C THR A 65 0.42 -9.69 3.56
N GLU A 66 0.28 -11.01 3.49
CA GLU A 66 1.15 -11.89 2.69
C GLU A 66 0.30 -12.72 1.73
N VAL A 67 0.73 -12.81 0.46
CA VAL A 67 0.11 -13.64 -0.57
C VAL A 67 1.20 -14.26 -1.44
N GLU A 68 1.19 -15.58 -1.54
CA GLU A 68 2.29 -16.35 -2.15
C GLU A 68 3.65 -15.94 -1.58
N THR A 69 4.55 -15.39 -2.40
CA THR A 69 5.84 -14.86 -1.97
C THR A 69 5.83 -13.33 -1.83
N SER A 70 4.69 -12.67 -1.99
CA SER A 70 4.56 -11.21 -1.92
C SER A 70 4.07 -10.77 -0.55
N ALA A 71 4.40 -9.54 -0.16
CA ALA A 71 3.99 -8.98 1.12
C ALA A 71 3.69 -7.49 1.02
N GLY A 72 2.81 -7.00 1.88
CA GLY A 72 2.57 -5.58 2.09
C GLY A 72 2.52 -5.23 3.56
N VAL A 73 2.94 -4.01 3.90
CA VAL A 73 2.87 -3.43 5.23
C VAL A 73 2.35 -2.00 5.09
N THR A 74 1.35 -1.65 5.89
CA THR A 74 0.87 -0.27 6.06
C THR A 74 0.97 0.12 7.53
N ASP A 75 1.38 1.35 7.81
CA ASP A 75 1.61 1.88 9.14
C ASP A 75 1.17 3.35 9.20
N ARG A 76 0.51 3.72 10.29
CA ARG A 76 0.04 5.08 10.55
C ARG A 76 1.17 6.10 10.61
N GLY A 77 2.40 5.65 10.86
CA GLY A 77 3.51 6.52 11.18
C GLY A 77 3.40 7.11 12.59
N LEU A 78 4.31 8.05 12.87
CA LEU A 78 4.51 8.60 14.21
C LEU A 78 3.69 9.87 14.49
N ARG A 79 3.16 10.52 13.46
CA ARG A 79 2.55 11.86 13.56
C ARG A 79 1.07 11.91 13.25
N HIS A 80 0.57 11.09 12.35
CA HIS A 80 -0.84 11.07 12.00
C HIS A 80 -1.68 10.39 13.07
N SER A 81 -2.90 10.87 13.30
CA SER A 81 -3.82 10.29 14.28
C SER A 81 -4.57 9.07 13.74
N LYS A 82 -4.58 8.88 12.42
CA LYS A 82 -5.18 7.75 11.72
C LYS A 82 -4.31 7.33 10.54
N ASN A 83 -4.47 6.07 10.12
CA ASN A 83 -3.93 5.61 8.86
C ASN A 83 -4.98 5.82 7.75
N GLU A 84 -4.69 6.76 6.86
CA GLU A 84 -5.48 7.17 5.71
C GLU A 84 -5.06 6.43 4.44
N ASP A 85 -3.95 5.68 4.48
CA ASP A 85 -3.56 4.76 3.42
C ASP A 85 -4.41 3.49 3.41
N ALA A 86 -4.40 2.82 2.26
CA ALA A 86 -4.86 1.46 2.08
C ALA A 86 -4.00 0.70 1.07
N MET A 87 -3.97 -0.62 1.23
CA MET A 87 -3.36 -1.53 0.27
C MET A 87 -4.22 -2.76 0.05
N ALA A 88 -4.09 -3.36 -1.13
CA ALA A 88 -4.62 -4.67 -1.45
C ALA A 88 -3.55 -5.51 -2.16
N LEU A 89 -3.47 -6.80 -1.83
CA LEU A 89 -2.55 -7.75 -2.41
C LEU A 89 -3.29 -9.06 -2.67
N VAL A 90 -3.40 -9.49 -3.92
CA VAL A 90 -4.20 -10.65 -4.33
C VAL A 90 -3.54 -11.42 -5.48
N THR A 91 -3.96 -12.68 -5.67
CA THR A 91 -3.57 -13.50 -6.83
C THR A 91 -4.70 -13.58 -7.87
N ALA A 92 -4.35 -13.60 -9.14
CA ALA A 92 -5.30 -13.77 -10.26
C ALA A 92 -4.98 -15.00 -11.13
N GLY A 93 -4.71 -16.13 -10.47
CA GLY A 93 -4.29 -17.38 -11.10
C GLY A 93 -2.81 -17.70 -10.85
N PRO A 94 -2.33 -18.86 -11.31
CA PRO A 94 -0.99 -19.33 -11.00
C PRO A 94 0.09 -18.37 -11.51
N GLY A 95 0.92 -17.84 -10.61
CA GLY A 95 2.03 -16.97 -10.95
C GLY A 95 1.64 -15.55 -11.40
N THR A 96 0.39 -15.12 -11.09
CA THR A 96 -0.05 -13.74 -11.29
C THR A 96 -0.42 -13.11 -9.95
N VAL A 97 0.36 -12.10 -9.56
CA VAL A 97 0.13 -11.31 -8.33
C VAL A 97 -0.24 -9.88 -8.70
N ILE A 98 -1.19 -9.33 -7.96
CA ILE A 98 -1.67 -7.95 -8.09
C ILE A 98 -1.47 -7.24 -6.76
N GLY A 99 -0.80 -6.09 -6.80
CA GLY A 99 -0.71 -5.16 -5.68
C GLY A 99 -1.37 -3.82 -6.03
N VAL A 100 -2.00 -3.21 -5.04
CA VAL A 100 -2.58 -1.86 -5.11
C VAL A 100 -2.23 -1.12 -3.83
N VAL A 101 -1.83 0.15 -3.96
CA VAL A 101 -1.63 1.10 -2.86
C VAL A 101 -2.41 2.37 -3.21
N CYS A 102 -3.15 2.89 -2.23
CA CYS A 102 -3.89 4.14 -2.33
C CYS A 102 -3.62 4.97 -1.07
N ASP A 103 -3.28 6.24 -1.25
CA ASP A 103 -3.00 7.20 -0.20
C ASP A 103 -4.18 8.18 -0.11
N GLY A 104 -4.79 8.29 1.06
CA GLY A 104 -5.95 9.16 1.27
C GLY A 104 -5.54 10.63 1.36
N VAL A 105 -6.16 11.51 0.57
CA VAL A 105 -5.82 12.94 0.59
C VAL A 105 -6.30 13.56 1.90
N SER A 106 -5.39 13.88 2.84
CA SER A 106 -5.74 14.33 4.20
C SER A 106 -6.59 15.60 4.27
N THR A 107 -6.61 16.44 3.23
CA THR A 107 -7.48 17.63 3.17
C THR A 107 -8.90 17.32 2.71
N SER A 108 -9.18 16.09 2.25
CA SER A 108 -10.48 15.63 1.80
C SER A 108 -11.32 15.08 2.95
N SER A 109 -12.62 14.84 2.72
CA SER A 109 -13.45 14.18 3.74
C SER A 109 -13.27 12.67 3.70
N ARG A 110 -13.13 12.03 4.87
CA ARG A 110 -13.05 10.56 5.00
C ARG A 110 -12.00 9.92 4.05
N PRO A 111 -10.74 10.41 4.02
CA PRO A 111 -9.69 9.91 3.13
C PRO A 111 -9.41 8.40 3.33
N GLU A 112 -9.58 7.90 4.56
CA GLU A 112 -9.39 6.48 4.89
C GLU A 112 -10.46 5.57 4.28
N GLU A 113 -11.67 6.10 4.03
CA GLU A 113 -12.74 5.38 3.32
C GLU A 113 -12.47 5.40 1.80
N ALA A 114 -11.96 6.52 1.27
CA ALA A 114 -11.63 6.66 -0.14
C ALA A 114 -10.52 5.69 -0.57
N SER A 115 -9.37 5.72 0.13
CA SER A 115 -8.23 4.85 -0.18
C SER A 115 -8.61 3.37 -0.09
N GLN A 116 -9.35 2.97 0.95
CA GLN A 116 -9.81 1.58 1.12
C GLN A 116 -10.75 1.14 0.00
N ALA A 117 -11.77 1.96 -0.32
CA ALA A 117 -12.71 1.65 -1.38
C ALA A 117 -12.02 1.55 -2.75
N ALA A 118 -11.03 2.40 -3.01
CA ALA A 118 -10.22 2.35 -4.23
C ALA A 118 -9.39 1.06 -4.30
N ALA A 119 -8.61 0.76 -3.25
CA ALA A 119 -7.73 -0.41 -3.21
C ALA A 119 -8.52 -1.73 -3.37
N ASP A 120 -9.62 -1.90 -2.63
CA ASP A 120 -10.45 -3.10 -2.67
C ASP A 120 -11.12 -3.29 -4.04
N MET A 121 -11.71 -2.22 -4.59
CA MET A 121 -12.41 -2.27 -5.87
C MET A 121 -11.44 -2.55 -7.03
N ALA A 122 -10.26 -1.93 -7.00
CA ALA A 122 -9.25 -2.14 -8.02
C ALA A 122 -8.72 -3.56 -7.99
N ALA A 123 -8.34 -4.08 -6.82
CA ALA A 123 -7.85 -5.45 -6.69
C ALA A 123 -8.89 -6.48 -7.15
N LEU A 124 -10.16 -6.30 -6.77
CA LEU A 124 -11.26 -7.15 -7.22
C LEU A 124 -11.45 -7.09 -8.74
N THR A 125 -11.42 -5.89 -9.31
CA THR A 125 -11.60 -5.68 -10.76
C THR A 125 -10.45 -6.29 -11.54
N LEU A 126 -9.20 -6.01 -11.15
CA LEU A 126 -8.00 -6.60 -11.75
C LEU A 126 -8.05 -8.12 -11.70
N ALA A 127 -8.28 -8.70 -10.51
CA ALA A 127 -8.30 -10.14 -10.36
C ALA A 127 -9.37 -10.81 -11.24
N LYS A 128 -10.56 -10.21 -11.31
CA LYS A 128 -11.64 -10.69 -12.18
C LYS A 128 -11.26 -10.61 -13.67
N ARG A 129 -10.79 -9.46 -14.14
CA ARG A 129 -10.49 -9.25 -15.56
C ARG A 129 -9.34 -10.11 -16.06
N ILE A 130 -8.28 -10.22 -15.26
CA ILE A 130 -7.16 -11.11 -15.57
C ILE A 130 -7.63 -12.58 -15.60
N ALA A 131 -8.46 -13.01 -14.65
CA ALA A 131 -9.01 -14.37 -14.65
C ALA A 131 -9.94 -14.65 -15.86
N GLU A 132 -10.60 -13.61 -16.40
CA GLU A 132 -11.38 -13.66 -17.64
C GLU A 132 -10.50 -13.65 -18.91
N GLY A 133 -9.17 -13.53 -18.77
CA GLY A 133 -8.21 -13.53 -19.86
C GLY A 133 -8.00 -12.16 -20.52
N GLU A 134 -8.42 -11.08 -19.86
CA GLU A 134 -8.18 -9.73 -20.34
C GLU A 134 -6.70 -9.35 -20.21
N ASP A 135 -6.22 -8.56 -21.16
CA ASP A 135 -4.88 -7.99 -21.15
C ASP A 135 -4.68 -7.05 -19.95
N ALA A 136 -3.51 -7.12 -19.30
CA ALA A 136 -3.24 -6.42 -18.05
C ALA A 136 -3.31 -4.89 -18.17
N ALA A 137 -2.91 -4.31 -19.31
CA ALA A 137 -3.02 -2.87 -19.52
C ALA A 137 -4.48 -2.42 -19.62
N THR A 138 -5.33 -3.25 -20.24
CA THR A 138 -6.78 -2.98 -20.35
C THR A 138 -7.49 -3.18 -19.02
N ALA A 139 -7.23 -4.30 -18.35
CA ALA A 139 -7.75 -4.60 -17.02
C ALA A 139 -7.41 -3.49 -16.02
N THR A 140 -6.18 -2.96 -16.09
CA THR A 140 -5.72 -1.88 -15.20
C THR A 140 -6.44 -0.56 -15.45
N ARG A 141 -6.69 -0.18 -16.72
CA ARG A 141 -7.49 1.02 -17.03
C ARG A 141 -8.92 0.90 -16.50
N GLU A 142 -9.54 -0.29 -16.62
CA GLU A 142 -10.85 -0.53 -16.05
C GLU A 142 -10.84 -0.49 -14.52
N ALA A 143 -9.81 -1.06 -13.89
CA ALA A 143 -9.65 -1.05 -12.44
C ALA A 143 -9.57 0.38 -11.87
N VAL A 144 -8.81 1.27 -12.51
CA VAL A 144 -8.77 2.69 -12.12
C VAL A 144 -10.14 3.34 -12.26
N ALA A 145 -10.85 3.09 -13.37
CA ALA A 145 -12.18 3.65 -13.58
C ALA A 145 -13.19 3.13 -12.54
N MET A 146 -13.10 1.87 -12.15
CA MET A 146 -13.94 1.26 -11.11
C MET A 146 -13.57 1.77 -9.71
N ALA A 147 -12.29 1.96 -9.41
CA ALA A 147 -11.81 2.58 -8.18
C ALA A 147 -12.31 4.03 -8.06
N ALA A 148 -12.18 4.83 -9.11
CA ALA A 148 -12.69 6.20 -9.15
C ALA A 148 -14.21 6.26 -8.87
N ARG A 149 -14.98 5.32 -9.43
CA ARG A 149 -16.42 5.21 -9.15
C ARG A 149 -16.70 4.83 -7.69
N ALA A 150 -15.90 3.93 -7.11
CA ALA A 150 -16.05 3.52 -5.71
C ALA A 150 -15.79 4.70 -4.77
N VAL A 151 -14.73 5.48 -5.01
CA VAL A 151 -14.43 6.72 -4.26
C VAL A 151 -15.54 7.74 -4.42
N ALA A 152 -15.98 8.00 -5.65
CA ALA A 152 -17.05 8.96 -5.91
C ALA A 152 -18.38 8.56 -5.25
N ALA A 153 -18.67 7.26 -5.15
CA ALA A 153 -19.87 6.75 -4.47
C ALA A 153 -19.84 6.96 -2.94
N ALA A 154 -18.66 7.20 -2.35
CA ALA A 154 -18.54 7.53 -0.93
C ALA A 154 -18.88 9.00 -0.62
N ALA A 155 -19.00 9.87 -1.63
CA ALA A 155 -19.31 11.29 -1.45
C ALA A 155 -20.71 11.50 -0.83
N ARG A 156 -20.81 12.47 0.09
CA ARG A 156 -22.07 12.84 0.76
C ARG A 156 -22.45 14.28 0.42
N PRO A 157 -23.75 14.58 0.25
CA PRO A 157 -24.19 15.95 -0.02
C PRO A 157 -23.78 16.91 1.11
N GLY A 158 -23.09 18.00 0.74
CA GLY A 158 -22.69 19.05 1.68
C GLY A 158 -21.36 18.80 2.41
N GLU A 159 -20.64 17.73 2.07
CA GLU A 159 -19.25 17.48 2.50
C GLU A 159 -18.31 17.63 1.30
N ASP A 160 -17.04 17.95 1.55
CA ASP A 160 -16.00 17.87 0.51
C ASP A 160 -15.89 16.43 0.00
N ALA A 161 -15.55 16.22 -1.27
CA ALA A 161 -15.48 14.87 -1.83
C ALA A 161 -14.33 14.08 -1.19
N PRO A 162 -14.52 12.82 -0.78
CA PRO A 162 -13.43 11.93 -0.42
C PRO A 162 -12.49 11.74 -1.62
N ALA A 163 -11.18 11.74 -1.35
CA ALA A 163 -10.17 11.62 -2.38
C ALA A 163 -8.98 10.76 -1.95
N CYS A 164 -8.35 10.11 -2.92
CA CYS A 164 -7.11 9.36 -2.71
C CYS A 164 -6.26 9.31 -3.99
N THR A 165 -4.98 8.97 -3.86
CA THR A 165 -4.12 8.56 -4.97
C THR A 165 -4.44 7.11 -5.39
N TYR A 166 -3.72 6.63 -6.38
CA TYR A 166 -3.75 5.24 -6.83
C TYR A 166 -2.42 4.84 -7.43
N VAL A 167 -1.91 3.67 -7.04
CA VAL A 167 -0.88 2.94 -7.81
C VAL A 167 -1.14 1.45 -7.73
N SER A 168 -1.00 0.74 -8.84
CA SER A 168 -1.14 -0.72 -8.91
C SER A 168 -0.08 -1.36 -9.77
N ALA A 169 0.25 -2.62 -9.48
CA ALA A 169 1.06 -3.48 -10.33
C ALA A 169 0.39 -4.84 -10.55
N VAL A 170 0.39 -5.31 -11.79
CA VAL A 170 0.08 -6.68 -12.18
C VAL A 170 1.38 -7.33 -12.62
N ALA A 171 1.83 -8.34 -11.87
CA ALA A 171 3.03 -9.12 -12.16
C ALA A 171 2.61 -10.51 -12.65
N ALA A 172 2.86 -10.80 -13.94
CA ALA A 172 2.46 -12.07 -14.56
C ALA A 172 3.56 -12.60 -15.50
N GLY A 173 4.10 -13.78 -15.19
CA GLY A 173 5.13 -14.42 -16.01
C GLY A 173 6.41 -13.59 -16.11
N ARG A 174 6.62 -12.94 -17.27
CA ARG A 174 7.75 -12.00 -17.53
C ARG A 174 7.31 -10.55 -17.75
N HIS A 175 6.01 -10.28 -17.61
CA HIS A 175 5.41 -8.97 -17.81
C HIS A 175 5.01 -8.34 -16.48
N VAL A 176 5.34 -7.06 -16.33
CA VAL A 176 4.84 -6.21 -15.26
C VAL A 176 4.10 -5.04 -15.89
N THR A 177 2.86 -4.82 -15.45
CA THR A 177 2.04 -3.67 -15.82
C THR A 177 1.79 -2.82 -14.59
N VAL A 178 2.13 -1.55 -14.65
CA VAL A 178 1.89 -0.55 -13.59
C VAL A 178 0.91 0.48 -14.11
N ALA A 179 0.01 0.95 -13.25
CA ALA A 179 -0.72 2.19 -13.48
C ALA A 179 -0.87 3.00 -12.22
N TRP A 180 -0.98 4.31 -12.40
CA TRP A 180 -1.08 5.24 -11.29
C TRP A 180 -1.89 6.50 -11.64
N VAL A 181 -2.35 7.16 -10.59
CA VAL A 181 -2.94 8.50 -10.56
C VAL A 181 -2.50 9.14 -9.24
N GLY A 182 -1.87 10.31 -9.30
CA GLY A 182 -1.30 10.96 -8.11
C GLY A 182 0.20 10.71 -7.97
N ASP A 183 0.70 10.75 -6.74
CA ASP A 183 2.14 10.71 -6.43
C ASP A 183 2.56 9.47 -5.60
N SER A 184 1.67 8.49 -5.42
CA SER A 184 2.11 7.17 -4.97
C SER A 184 2.93 6.49 -6.09
N ARG A 185 4.03 5.85 -5.70
CA ARG A 185 5.07 5.44 -6.64
C ARG A 185 5.18 3.94 -6.79
N ALA A 186 5.68 3.52 -7.96
CA ALA A 186 6.15 2.17 -8.20
C ALA A 186 7.62 2.17 -8.59
N TYR A 187 8.36 1.16 -8.12
CA TYR A 187 9.78 0.97 -8.38
C TYR A 187 10.04 -0.45 -8.86
N TRP A 188 10.99 -0.58 -9.79
CA TRP A 188 11.65 -1.86 -10.07
C TRP A 188 12.94 -1.93 -9.26
N LEU A 189 13.08 -2.95 -8.43
CA LEU A 189 14.27 -3.23 -7.64
C LEU A 189 14.90 -4.52 -8.19
N GLY A 190 15.81 -4.38 -9.15
CA GLY A 190 16.53 -5.50 -9.76
C GLY A 190 17.99 -5.13 -10.01
N ALA A 191 18.63 -5.76 -10.99
CA ALA A 191 20.02 -5.42 -11.36
C ALA A 191 20.20 -3.96 -11.81
N HIS A 192 19.14 -3.38 -12.38
CA HIS A 192 19.06 -1.97 -12.76
C HIS A 192 17.83 -1.34 -12.11
N PRO A 193 17.93 -0.91 -10.83
CA PRO A 193 16.82 -0.29 -10.12
C PRO A 193 16.33 0.96 -10.84
N ALA A 194 15.01 1.16 -10.88
CA ALA A 194 14.41 2.30 -11.57
C ALA A 194 13.07 2.71 -10.94
N LEU A 195 12.79 4.01 -10.98
CA LEU A 195 11.44 4.54 -10.73
C LEU A 195 10.56 4.27 -11.96
N LEU A 196 9.35 3.77 -11.73
CA LEU A 196 8.41 3.37 -12.78
C LEU A 196 7.26 4.34 -12.98
N THR A 197 7.07 5.30 -12.08
CA THR A 197 5.98 6.29 -12.12
C THR A 197 6.53 7.71 -12.29
N GLU A 198 5.65 8.63 -12.67
CA GLU A 198 5.90 10.07 -12.70
C GLU A 198 4.79 10.73 -11.90
N ASP A 199 5.14 11.49 -10.87
CA ASP A 199 4.15 12.02 -9.92
C ASP A 199 3.25 13.06 -10.58
N ASP A 200 1.94 12.91 -10.41
CA ASP A 200 0.97 13.95 -10.75
C ASP A 200 0.96 15.03 -9.65
N ALA A 201 2.03 15.80 -9.56
CA ALA A 201 2.19 16.87 -8.56
C ALA A 201 2.77 18.16 -9.17
N ALA A 202 2.39 19.31 -8.60
CA ALA A 202 2.93 20.59 -9.04
C ALA A 202 4.45 20.66 -8.73
N PRO A 203 5.28 21.18 -9.67
CA PRO A 203 6.74 21.10 -9.57
C PRO A 203 7.29 21.64 -8.24
N GLY A 204 7.99 20.78 -7.50
CA GLY A 204 8.63 21.12 -6.23
C GLY A 204 7.66 21.30 -5.06
N THR A 205 6.45 20.72 -5.14
CA THR A 205 5.43 20.75 -4.08
C THR A 205 4.75 19.38 -3.92
N HIS A 206 4.05 19.17 -2.82
CA HIS A 206 3.17 17.99 -2.59
C HIS A 206 1.71 18.25 -3.01
N MET A 207 1.47 19.22 -3.91
CA MET A 207 0.13 19.52 -4.38
C MET A 207 -0.21 18.64 -5.58
N LEU A 208 -1.13 17.70 -5.39
CA LEU A 208 -1.59 16.79 -6.44
C LEU A 208 -2.25 17.55 -7.59
N THR A 209 -1.94 17.14 -8.82
CA THR A 209 -2.59 17.60 -10.06
C THR A 209 -3.56 16.56 -10.62
N ALA A 210 -3.53 15.32 -10.11
CA ALA A 210 -4.50 14.28 -10.38
C ALA A 210 -4.72 13.40 -9.14
N TRP A 211 -5.96 12.96 -8.93
CA TRP A 211 -6.37 12.07 -7.83
C TRP A 211 -7.67 11.34 -8.21
N LEU A 212 -8.06 10.35 -7.42
CA LEU A 212 -9.40 9.75 -7.48
C LEU A 212 -10.32 10.53 -6.55
N GLY A 213 -11.44 11.04 -7.04
CA GLY A 213 -12.40 11.81 -6.24
C GLY A 213 -13.62 12.21 -7.09
N ALA A 214 -14.75 12.51 -6.44
CA ALA A 214 -15.95 12.97 -7.16
C ALA A 214 -15.75 14.34 -7.84
N ASP A 215 -14.76 15.09 -7.38
CA ASP A 215 -14.36 16.42 -7.85
C ASP A 215 -13.20 16.39 -8.87
N ALA A 216 -12.56 15.23 -9.08
CA ALA A 216 -11.40 15.08 -9.97
C ALA A 216 -11.72 15.20 -11.47
N GLY A 217 -13.00 15.13 -11.85
CA GLY A 217 -13.42 15.11 -13.25
C GLY A 217 -13.15 13.76 -13.94
N GLU A 218 -12.72 13.78 -15.21
CA GLU A 218 -12.36 12.56 -15.93
C GLU A 218 -10.96 12.08 -15.50
N VAL A 219 -10.89 10.88 -14.92
CA VAL A 219 -9.64 10.26 -14.49
C VAL A 219 -9.05 9.43 -15.63
N VAL A 220 -7.88 9.83 -16.12
CA VAL A 220 -7.10 9.07 -17.10
C VAL A 220 -5.82 8.58 -16.43
N PRO A 221 -5.66 7.27 -16.18
CA PRO A 221 -4.44 6.77 -15.55
C PRO A 221 -3.26 6.77 -16.52
N HIS A 222 -2.07 6.98 -15.96
CA HIS A 222 -0.83 6.58 -16.61
C HIS A 222 -0.71 5.06 -16.57
N VAL A 223 -0.18 4.46 -17.64
CA VAL A 223 0.07 3.02 -17.71
C VAL A 223 1.45 2.78 -18.28
N ARG A 224 2.24 1.96 -17.58
CA ARG A 224 3.58 1.54 -18.02
C ARG A 224 3.67 0.03 -17.98
N GLU A 225 4.17 -0.53 -19.08
CA GLU A 225 4.43 -1.96 -19.20
C GLU A 225 5.92 -2.17 -19.41
N PHE A 226 6.48 -3.18 -18.79
CA PHE A 226 7.83 -3.63 -19.12
C PHE A 226 7.96 -5.14 -18.97
N THR A 227 8.96 -5.67 -19.67
CA THR A 227 9.40 -7.05 -19.53
C THR A 227 10.78 -7.08 -18.91
N THR A 228 11.03 -8.08 -18.09
CA THR A 228 12.36 -8.37 -17.54
C THR A 228 12.60 -9.87 -17.58
N ASP A 229 13.85 -10.23 -17.90
CA ASP A 229 14.34 -11.61 -17.88
C ASP A 229 15.11 -11.94 -16.59
N GLY A 230 15.38 -10.94 -15.74
CA GLY A 230 16.09 -11.11 -14.48
C GLY A 230 15.19 -11.05 -13.25
N PRO A 231 15.64 -11.62 -12.12
CA PRO A 231 14.94 -11.55 -10.85
C PRO A 231 14.95 -10.11 -10.30
N GLY A 232 13.92 -9.79 -9.51
CA GLY A 232 13.81 -8.53 -8.79
C GLY A 232 12.51 -8.43 -8.00
N LEU A 233 12.25 -7.25 -7.46
CA LEU A 233 11.02 -6.91 -6.76
C LEU A 233 10.34 -5.72 -7.47
N VAL A 234 9.02 -5.78 -7.61
CA VAL A 234 8.21 -4.58 -7.82
C VAL A 234 7.83 -4.05 -6.45
N LEU A 235 8.14 -2.79 -6.20
CA LEU A 235 7.76 -2.07 -4.99
C LEU A 235 6.68 -1.05 -5.35
N LEU A 236 5.56 -1.05 -4.63
CA LEU A 236 4.58 0.04 -4.61
C LEU A 236 4.66 0.74 -3.25
N CYS A 237 4.58 2.07 -3.22
CA CYS A 237 4.56 2.79 -1.96
C CYS A 237 3.81 4.13 -2.01
N SER A 238 3.27 4.56 -0.86
CA SER A 238 2.79 5.92 -0.62
C SER A 238 3.97 6.89 -0.41
N ASP A 239 3.66 8.18 -0.27
CA ASP A 239 4.67 9.22 -0.12
C ASP A 239 5.40 9.20 1.23
N GLY A 240 4.78 8.61 2.26
CA GLY A 240 5.42 8.41 3.55
C GLY A 240 6.68 7.54 3.50
N LEU A 241 6.89 6.73 2.44
CA LEU A 241 8.19 6.10 2.19
C LEU A 241 9.09 6.97 1.32
N TRP A 242 8.64 7.34 0.12
CA TRP A 242 9.53 7.92 -0.88
C TRP A 242 9.98 9.34 -0.54
N ASN A 243 9.25 10.07 0.32
CA ASN A 243 9.68 11.37 0.84
C ASN A 243 11.01 11.28 1.62
N TYR A 244 11.29 10.12 2.23
CA TYR A 244 12.56 9.87 2.91
C TYR A 244 13.58 9.15 2.03
N TYR A 245 13.12 8.23 1.17
CA TYR A 245 13.97 7.38 0.35
C TYR A 245 13.48 7.36 -1.11
N PRO A 246 13.70 8.44 -1.88
CA PRO A 246 13.22 8.51 -3.25
C PRO A 246 14.04 7.69 -4.25
N GLU A 247 15.31 7.40 -3.94
CA GLU A 247 16.26 6.76 -4.86
C GLU A 247 16.06 5.23 -4.96
N PRO A 248 15.86 4.67 -6.19
CA PRO A 248 15.68 3.24 -6.39
C PRO A 248 16.84 2.37 -5.86
N GLU A 249 18.08 2.85 -5.94
CA GLU A 249 19.26 2.11 -5.50
C GLU A 249 19.28 1.87 -3.99
N ALA A 250 18.85 2.86 -3.20
CA ALA A 250 18.77 2.74 -1.75
C ALA A 250 17.66 1.76 -1.33
N LEU A 251 16.51 1.83 -2.00
CA LEU A 251 15.38 0.91 -1.79
C LEU A 251 15.76 -0.52 -2.15
N ALA A 252 16.47 -0.72 -3.27
CA ALA A 252 16.95 -2.04 -3.70
C ALA A 252 17.92 -2.64 -2.68
N ALA A 253 18.89 -1.85 -2.18
CA ALA A 253 19.84 -2.29 -1.16
C ALA A 253 19.16 -2.67 0.16
N ALA A 254 18.02 -2.05 0.49
CA ALA A 254 17.26 -2.38 1.69
C ALA A 254 16.37 -3.62 1.54
N ALA A 255 15.93 -3.96 0.32
CA ALA A 255 14.89 -4.95 0.10
C ALA A 255 15.38 -6.28 -0.51
N LEU A 256 16.42 -6.28 -1.34
CA LEU A 256 16.78 -7.44 -2.18
C LEU A 256 17.36 -8.65 -1.42
N ASP A 257 18.00 -8.43 -0.27
CA ASP A 257 18.68 -9.48 0.50
C ASP A 257 17.77 -10.15 1.56
N ASP A 258 16.47 -9.88 1.53
CA ASP A 258 15.53 -10.34 2.56
C ASP A 258 14.26 -10.98 1.95
N THR A 259 13.48 -11.64 2.80
CA THR A 259 12.13 -12.07 2.41
C THR A 259 11.23 -10.84 2.20
N PRO A 260 10.25 -10.86 1.30
CA PRO A 260 9.40 -9.70 1.02
C PRO A 260 8.69 -9.13 2.25
N VAL A 261 8.21 -9.97 3.17
CA VAL A 261 7.62 -9.49 4.43
C VAL A 261 8.64 -8.77 5.32
N ALA A 262 9.84 -9.32 5.46
CA ALA A 262 10.88 -8.70 6.28
C ALA A 262 11.43 -7.42 5.63
N ALA A 263 11.55 -7.39 4.31
CA ALA A 263 11.89 -6.20 3.52
C ALA A 263 10.82 -5.11 3.66
N ALA A 264 9.53 -5.44 3.52
CA ALA A 264 8.45 -4.48 3.67
C ALA A 264 8.43 -3.87 5.07
N ARG A 265 8.53 -4.72 6.12
CA ARG A 265 8.67 -4.26 7.51
C ARG A 265 9.90 -3.36 7.70
N ARG A 266 11.02 -3.66 7.02
CA ARG A 266 12.25 -2.86 7.12
C ARG A 266 12.07 -1.50 6.47
N LEU A 267 11.46 -1.41 5.30
CA LEU A 267 11.19 -0.14 4.61
C LEU A 267 10.27 0.76 5.46
N VAL A 268 9.22 0.19 6.06
CA VAL A 268 8.34 0.93 6.98
C VAL A 268 9.11 1.43 8.21
N ARG A 269 9.92 0.57 8.85
CA ARG A 269 10.78 0.99 9.97
C ARG A 269 11.75 2.10 9.58
N MET A 270 12.38 2.00 8.41
CA MET A 270 13.31 3.03 7.92
C MET A 270 12.64 4.39 7.75
N ALA A 271 11.41 4.45 7.25
CA ALA A 271 10.63 5.68 7.12
C ALA A 271 10.22 6.24 8.51
N ASN A 272 9.79 5.36 9.42
CA ASN A 272 9.50 5.75 10.80
C ASN A 272 10.73 6.31 11.53
N ASP A 273 11.89 5.66 11.41
CA ASP A 273 13.16 6.11 12.00
C ASP A 273 13.65 7.44 11.41
N ALA A 274 13.33 7.71 10.13
CA ALA A 274 13.65 8.97 9.46
C ALA A 274 12.70 10.13 9.85
N GLY A 275 11.58 9.83 10.53
CA GLY A 275 10.71 10.83 11.13
C GLY A 275 9.24 10.43 11.20
N GLY A 276 8.80 9.49 10.36
CA GLY A 276 7.42 8.97 10.31
C GLY A 276 6.36 10.07 10.26
N GLN A 277 6.58 11.08 9.40
CA GLN A 277 5.72 12.28 9.34
C GLN A 277 4.38 12.01 8.68
N ASP A 278 4.28 10.99 7.82
CA ASP A 278 3.05 10.60 7.13
C ASP A 278 2.70 9.12 7.38
N ASN A 279 1.56 8.68 6.85
CA ASN A 279 1.23 7.27 6.71
C ASN A 279 2.19 6.59 5.73
N ILE A 280 2.58 5.35 6.02
CA ILE A 280 3.60 4.63 5.27
C ILE A 280 3.03 3.31 4.81
N THR A 281 2.90 3.14 3.50
CA THR A 281 2.41 1.90 2.90
C THR A 281 3.37 1.38 1.85
N VAL A 282 3.62 0.09 1.88
CA VAL A 282 4.60 -0.62 1.06
C VAL A 282 4.02 -1.95 0.62
N VAL A 283 4.10 -2.26 -0.68
CA VAL A 283 3.81 -3.60 -1.23
C VAL A 283 5.00 -4.07 -2.05
N LEU A 284 5.48 -5.29 -1.80
CA LEU A 284 6.59 -5.94 -2.49
C LEU A 284 6.13 -7.20 -3.20
N ILE A 285 6.34 -7.26 -4.51
CA ILE A 285 5.99 -8.40 -5.37
C ILE A 285 7.28 -8.94 -6.01
N PRO A 286 7.75 -10.14 -5.63
CA PRO A 286 8.86 -10.77 -6.30
C PRO A 286 8.55 -11.13 -7.74
N PHE A 287 9.58 -11.02 -8.58
CA PHE A 287 9.49 -11.28 -10.00
C PHE A 287 10.72 -12.03 -10.50
N GLY A 288 10.55 -12.83 -11.57
CA GLY A 288 11.68 -13.46 -12.27
C GLY A 288 12.44 -14.53 -11.47
N GLN A 289 11.81 -15.18 -10.48
CA GLN A 289 12.45 -16.26 -9.71
C GLN A 289 12.58 -17.61 -10.46
N GLY A 290 12.47 -17.62 -11.80
CA GLY A 290 12.64 -18.78 -12.67
C GLY A 290 13.68 -18.52 -13.77
N ASP A 291 14.80 -19.26 -13.71
CA ASP A 291 15.97 -19.28 -14.59
C ASP A 291 16.64 -17.93 -14.90
N ALA A 292 17.76 -17.67 -14.21
CA ALA A 292 18.62 -16.50 -14.38
C ALA A 292 19.29 -16.48 -15.77
N GLY A 293 18.69 -15.74 -16.70
CA GLY A 293 19.35 -15.18 -17.89
C GLY A 293 19.67 -13.71 -17.68
N ASP A 294 20.65 -13.19 -18.42
CA ASP A 294 21.06 -11.77 -18.38
C ASP A 294 19.84 -10.85 -18.57
N ALA A 295 19.58 -9.99 -17.60
CA ALA A 295 18.34 -9.22 -17.48
C ALA A 295 18.34 -8.02 -18.44
N THR A 296 17.41 -7.97 -19.38
CA THR A 296 17.10 -6.73 -20.13
C THR A 296 15.75 -6.17 -19.73
N VAL A 297 15.74 -4.95 -19.17
CA VAL A 297 14.50 -4.17 -18.98
C VAL A 297 14.22 -3.42 -20.28
N ALA A 298 13.13 -3.75 -20.95
CA ALA A 298 12.70 -3.06 -22.16
C ALA A 298 11.50 -2.17 -21.86
N PHE A 299 11.71 -0.86 -21.86
CA PHE A 299 10.63 0.14 -21.80
C PHE A 299 10.10 0.39 -23.22
N PRO A 300 8.78 0.33 -23.47
CA PRO A 300 8.18 0.81 -24.71
C PRO A 300 8.56 2.27 -24.93
N LYS A 301 8.99 2.63 -26.14
CA LYS A 301 9.20 4.03 -26.50
C LYS A 301 7.85 4.74 -26.54
N GLU A 302 7.71 5.82 -25.78
CA GLU A 302 6.53 6.68 -25.85
C GLU A 302 6.31 7.15 -27.29
N ARG A 303 5.07 7.00 -27.78
CA ARG A 303 4.68 7.64 -29.03
C ARG A 303 4.47 9.11 -28.72
N SER A 304 5.50 9.91 -28.95
CA SER A 304 5.37 11.36 -29.10
C SER A 304 4.36 11.64 -30.23
N GLY A 305 3.14 12.02 -29.84
CA GLY A 305 2.15 12.65 -30.70
C GLY A 305 2.37 14.14 -30.79
#